data_AF-A0A3D3H3U0-F1
#
_entry.id   AF-A0A3D3H3U0-F1
#
_cell.length_a   1.000
_cell.length_b   1.000
_cell.length_c   1.000
_cell.angle_alpha   90.00
_cell.angle_beta   90.00
_cell.angle_gamma   90.00
#
_symmetry.space_group_name_H-M   'P 1'
#
loop_
_entity.id
_entity.type
_entity.pdbx_description
1 polymer ?
#
loop_
_entity_poly.entity_id
_entity_poly.type
_entity_poly.pdbx_seq_one_letter_code
_entity_poly.pdbx_strand_id
1 'polypeptide(L)'
;PRLWVTFAGLALVTAGTGWVIGRAGLGVAAATGWPSDVTGFTVTTAISSLPELITLIAAVRMGALTLGVGNIIGGNVFDTLMISIADVSYRDGTIYEAAGPSSLVLLAGTAFMSAVLAIGLLVRDRRGIGFEGVTIPGVYLGTIGLAIVAR
;
A
#
# COMPACT_ATOMS: atom_id res chain seq x y z
N PRO A 1 24.71 18.33 -9.24
CA PRO A 1 25.18 17.96 -7.88
C PRO A 1 24.31 18.51 -6.73
N ARG A 2 24.02 19.83 -6.69
CA ARG A 2 23.21 20.43 -5.60
C ARG A 2 21.81 19.82 -5.45
N LEU A 3 21.11 19.60 -6.56
CA LEU A 3 19.76 18.99 -6.56
C LEU A 3 19.75 17.58 -5.98
N TRP A 4 20.75 16.75 -6.28
CA TRP A 4 20.89 15.40 -5.73
C TRP A 4 21.13 15.40 -4.23
N VAL A 5 21.92 16.36 -3.72
CA VAL A 5 22.15 16.51 -2.28
C VAL A 5 20.88 16.96 -1.57
N THR A 6 20.15 17.93 -2.13
CA THR A 6 18.86 18.35 -1.58
C THR A 6 17.85 17.21 -1.61
N PHE A 7 17.78 16.46 -2.71
CA PHE A 7 16.92 15.29 -2.84
C PHE A 7 17.26 14.22 -1.79
N ALA A 8 18.54 13.88 -1.61
CA ALA A 8 18.98 12.93 -0.60
C ALA A 8 18.63 13.39 0.82
N GLY A 9 18.82 14.68 1.13
CA GLY A 9 18.42 15.26 2.42
C GLY A 9 16.93 15.15 2.68
N LEU A 10 16.09 15.49 1.69
CA LEU A 10 14.64 15.37 1.81
C LEU A 10 14.20 13.90 1.90
N ALA A 11 14.82 13.00 1.13
CA ALA A 11 14.54 11.57 1.19
C ALA A 11 14.82 10.99 2.59
N LEU A 12 15.93 11.38 3.22
CA LEU A 12 16.24 10.98 4.59
C LEU A 12 15.22 11.50 5.60
N VAL A 13 14.77 12.76 5.45
CA VAL A 13 13.71 13.33 6.30
C VAL A 13 12.42 12.54 6.13
N THR A 14 12.00 12.26 4.89
CA THR A 14 10.80 11.47 4.60
C THR A 14 10.89 10.05 5.16
N ALA A 15 12.05 9.39 5.04
CA ALA A 15 12.27 8.08 5.61
C ALA A 15 12.17 8.10 7.15
N GLY A 16 12.78 9.10 7.78
CA GLY A 16 12.73 9.28 9.24
C GLY A 16 11.32 9.56 9.75
N THR A 17 10.56 10.45 9.10
CA THR A 17 9.17 10.74 9.47
C THR A 17 8.26 9.55 9.23
N GLY A 18 8.43 8.85 8.10
CA GLY A 18 7.71 7.61 7.80
C GLY A 18 7.93 6.54 8.88
N TRP A 19 9.17 6.37 9.34
CA TRP A 19 9.49 5.45 10.43
C TRP A 19 8.81 5.83 11.76
N VAL A 20 8.81 7.12 12.13
CA VAL A 20 8.14 7.61 13.34
C VAL A 20 6.62 7.39 13.27
N ILE A 21 6.00 7.73 12.14
CA ILE A 21 4.56 7.53 11.93
C ILE A 21 4.22 6.04 11.98
N GLY A 22 5.04 5.19 11.34
CA GLY A 22 4.87 3.74 11.37
C GLY A 22 4.88 3.17 12.79
N ARG A 23 5.82 3.61 13.63
CA ARG A 23 5.87 3.23 15.05
C ARG A 23 4.62 3.67 15.82
N ALA A 24 4.15 4.89 15.60
CA ALA A 24 2.95 5.40 16.25
C ALA A 24 1.69 4.61 15.80
N GLY A 25 1.57 4.33 14.50
CA GLY A 25 0.47 3.55 13.93
C GLY A 25 0.41 2.13 14.47
N LEU A 26 1.56 1.44 14.54
CA LEU A 26 1.66 0.12 15.16
C LEU A 26 1.26 0.16 16.65
N GLY A 27 1.64 1.22 17.38
CA GLY A 27 1.21 1.43 18.76
C GLY A 27 -0.30 1.61 18.92
N VAL A 28 -0.94 2.38 18.03
CA VAL A 28 -2.40 2.56 18.01
C VAL A 28 -3.09 1.22 17.73
N ALA A 29 -2.61 0.46 16.76
CA ALA A 29 -3.22 -0.81 16.39
C ALA A 29 -3.07 -1.90 17.46
N ALA A 30 -1.94 -1.90 18.19
CA ALA A 30 -1.76 -2.74 19.37
C ALA A 30 -2.76 -2.38 20.48
N ALA A 31 -3.09 -1.09 20.64
CA ALA A 31 -4.06 -0.61 21.62
C ALA A 31 -5.53 -0.88 21.23
N THR A 32 -5.86 -1.00 19.94
CA THR A 32 -7.22 -1.28 19.47
C THR A 32 -7.61 -2.77 19.50
N GLY A 33 -6.68 -3.67 19.81
CA GLY A 33 -6.94 -5.12 19.82
C GLY A 33 -7.20 -5.71 18.43
N TRP A 34 -6.70 -5.05 17.38
CA TRP A 34 -6.79 -5.55 16.02
C TRP A 34 -5.81 -6.70 15.79
N PRO A 35 -6.14 -7.69 14.94
CA PRO A 35 -5.22 -8.74 14.54
C PRO A 35 -3.99 -8.13 13.87
N SER A 36 -2.84 -8.78 14.03
CA SER A 36 -1.57 -8.29 13.51
C SER A 36 -1.56 -8.21 11.98
N ASP A 37 -2.22 -9.15 11.30
CA ASP A 37 -2.37 -9.19 9.85
C ASP A 37 -3.29 -8.08 9.32
N VAL A 38 -4.44 -7.83 9.97
CA VAL A 38 -5.32 -6.69 9.62
C VAL A 38 -4.61 -5.37 9.88
N THR A 39 -3.87 -5.26 10.97
CA THR A 39 -3.04 -4.09 11.30
C THR A 39 -1.96 -3.84 10.26
N GLY A 40 -1.26 -4.89 9.85
CA GLY A 40 -0.27 -4.84 8.78
C GLY A 40 -0.90 -4.35 7.48
N PHE A 41 -1.99 -5.00 7.07
CA PHE A 41 -2.70 -4.73 5.83
C PHE A 41 -3.29 -3.31 5.75
N THR A 42 -3.73 -2.75 6.88
CA THR A 42 -4.41 -1.46 6.92
C THR A 42 -3.48 -0.33 7.34
N VAL A 43 -3.06 -0.32 8.60
CA VAL A 43 -2.33 0.78 9.20
C VAL A 43 -0.92 0.86 8.63
N THR A 44 -0.22 -0.26 8.54
CA THR A 44 1.18 -0.27 8.08
C THR A 44 1.26 0.11 6.61
N THR A 45 0.44 -0.52 5.75
CA THR A 45 0.34 -0.19 4.32
C THR A 45 -0.10 1.26 4.08
N ALA A 46 -1.10 1.75 4.82
CA ALA A 46 -1.55 3.14 4.65
C ALA A 46 -0.42 4.14 4.95
N ILE A 47 0.34 3.91 6.03
CA ILE A 47 1.44 4.78 6.42
C ILE A 47 2.57 4.74 5.39
N SER A 48 2.93 3.56 4.89
CA SER A 48 3.99 3.43 3.88
C SER A 48 3.61 4.04 2.53
N SER A 49 2.32 4.10 2.18
CA SER A 49 1.83 4.69 0.93
C SER A 49 1.49 6.19 1.02
N LEU A 50 1.50 6.81 2.21
CA LEU A 50 1.28 8.27 2.36
C LEU A 50 2.28 9.12 1.54
N PRO A 51 3.60 8.84 1.54
CA PRO A 51 4.54 9.58 0.72
C PRO A 51 4.21 9.51 -0.77
N GLU A 52 3.80 8.33 -1.26
CA GLU A 52 3.42 8.13 -2.66
C GLU A 52 2.16 8.91 -3.05
N LEU A 53 1.18 8.98 -2.14
CA LEU A 53 0.00 9.79 -2.34
C LEU A 53 0.37 11.28 -2.48
N ILE A 54 1.28 11.76 -1.64
CA ILE A 54 1.74 13.16 -1.68
C ILE A 54 2.50 13.44 -2.99
N THR A 55 3.40 12.55 -3.43
CA THR A 55 4.14 12.72 -4.69
C THR A 55 3.20 12.66 -5.90
N LEU A 56 2.19 11.79 -5.87
CA LEU A 56 1.16 11.69 -6.90
C LEU A 56 0.34 12.99 -6.99
N ILE A 57 -0.15 13.51 -5.87
CA ILE A 57 -0.90 14.78 -5.84
C ILE A 57 -0.03 15.93 -6.37
N ALA A 58 1.23 15.99 -5.97
CA ALA A 58 2.16 17.00 -6.47
C ALA A 58 2.37 16.87 -7.99
N ALA A 59 2.58 15.66 -8.52
CA ALA A 59 2.74 15.41 -9.95
C ALA A 59 1.52 15.84 -10.76
N VAL A 60 0.31 15.52 -10.28
CA VAL A 60 -0.96 15.93 -10.90
C VAL A 60 -1.08 17.45 -10.94
N ARG A 61 -0.78 18.15 -9.83
CA ARG A 61 -0.86 19.62 -9.75
C ARG A 61 0.13 20.32 -10.68
N MET A 62 1.24 19.69 -11.03
CA MET A 62 2.23 20.20 -11.98
C MET A 62 1.93 19.79 -13.44
N GLY A 63 0.84 19.06 -13.71
CA GLY A 63 0.52 18.53 -15.04
C GLY A 63 1.41 17.35 -15.48
N ALA A 64 2.25 16.81 -14.59
CA ALA A 64 3.18 15.72 -14.86
C ALA A 64 2.51 14.35 -14.67
N LEU A 65 1.43 14.09 -15.41
CA LEU A 65 0.63 12.86 -15.27
C LEU A 65 1.43 11.59 -15.53
N THR A 66 2.38 11.60 -16.47
CA THR A 66 3.27 10.47 -16.74
C THR A 66 4.17 10.14 -15.56
N LEU A 67 4.62 11.14 -14.80
CA LEU A 67 5.37 10.95 -13.56
C LEU A 67 4.48 10.32 -12.48
N GLY A 68 3.24 10.79 -12.34
CA GLY A 68 2.27 10.21 -11.40
C GLY A 68 1.97 8.75 -11.69
N VAL A 69 1.75 8.39 -12.96
CA VAL A 69 1.55 6.99 -13.39
C VAL A 69 2.81 6.15 -13.12
N GLY A 70 4.00 6.69 -13.42
CA GLY A 70 5.27 6.02 -13.13
C GLY A 70 5.48 5.74 -11.64
N ASN A 71 5.07 6.67 -10.76
CA ASN A 71 5.11 6.49 -9.31
C ASN A 71 4.21 5.34 -8.86
N ILE A 72 2.95 5.29 -9.33
CA ILE A 72 2.00 4.22 -8.95
C ILE A 72 2.49 2.85 -9.43
N ILE A 73 2.90 2.74 -10.69
CA ILE A 73 3.35 1.46 -11.25
C ILE A 73 4.65 1.02 -10.58
N GLY A 74 5.62 1.93 -10.43
CA GLY A 74 6.90 1.65 -9.81
C GLY A 74 6.78 1.26 -8.33
N GLY A 75 5.95 1.95 -7.56
CA GLY A 75 5.68 1.67 -6.14
C GLY A 75 5.14 0.25 -5.95
N ASN A 76 4.08 -0.11 -6.66
CA ASN A 76 3.49 -1.47 -6.59
C ASN A 76 4.48 -2.58 -6.97
N VAL A 77 5.34 -2.33 -7.97
CA VAL A 77 6.40 -3.29 -8.34
C VAL A 77 7.42 -3.41 -7.21
N PHE A 78 7.83 -2.30 -6.62
CA PHE A 78 8.78 -2.28 -5.51
C PHE A 78 8.22 -3.01 -4.27
N ASP A 79 6.95 -2.78 -3.93
CA ASP A 79 6.27 -3.49 -2.84
C ASP A 79 6.27 -5.01 -3.05
N THR A 80 6.03 -5.45 -4.29
CA THR A 80 6.08 -6.88 -4.64
C THR A 80 7.50 -7.44 -4.53
N LEU A 81 8.52 -6.68 -4.94
CA LEU A 81 9.93 -7.07 -4.83
C LEU A 81 10.39 -7.18 -3.36
N MET A 82 9.78 -6.44 -2.43
CA MET A 82 10.12 -6.55 -1.01
C MET A 82 9.83 -7.94 -0.45
N ILE A 83 8.92 -8.72 -1.04
CA ILE A 83 8.69 -10.13 -0.65
C ILE A 83 9.97 -10.95 -0.85
N SER A 84 10.68 -10.76 -1.97
CA SER A 84 11.94 -11.48 -2.21
C SER A 84 13.02 -11.12 -1.17
N ILE A 85 13.04 -9.87 -0.71
CA ILE A 85 13.95 -9.43 0.37
C ILE A 85 13.54 -10.06 1.70
N ALA A 86 12.24 -10.11 1.98
CA ALA A 86 11.70 -10.74 3.18
C ALA A 86 12.01 -12.25 3.21
N ASP A 87 11.89 -12.95 2.08
CA ASP A 87 12.19 -14.39 1.97
C ASP A 87 13.67 -14.68 2.27
N VAL A 88 14.59 -13.81 1.83
CA VAL A 88 16.03 -13.93 2.17
C VAL A 88 16.30 -13.67 3.65
N SER A 89 15.48 -12.83 4.28
CA SER A 89 15.65 -12.42 5.68
C SER A 89 15.04 -13.41 6.66
N TYR A 90 13.97 -14.10 6.29
CA TYR A 90 13.28 -15.08 7.12
C TYR A 90 13.86 -16.49 6.91
N ARG A 91 14.49 -17.06 7.94
CA ARG A 91 15.22 -18.34 7.83
C ARG A 91 14.51 -19.55 8.42
N ASP A 92 13.42 -19.33 9.16
CA ASP A 92 12.75 -20.35 9.96
C ASP A 92 11.56 -21.03 9.24
N GLY A 93 11.34 -20.74 7.96
CA GLY A 93 10.25 -21.31 7.15
C GLY A 93 9.86 -20.40 5.99
N THR A 94 8.73 -20.69 5.32
CA THR A 94 8.16 -19.76 4.34
C THR A 94 7.35 -18.68 5.05
N ILE A 95 7.39 -17.43 4.57
CA ILE A 95 6.57 -16.33 5.13
C ILE A 95 5.07 -16.68 5.11
N TYR A 96 4.68 -17.54 4.18
CA TYR A 96 3.31 -18.01 3.98
C TYR A 96 2.85 -19.05 5.00
N GLU A 97 3.76 -19.73 5.71
CA GLU A 97 3.40 -20.70 6.74
C GLU A 97 2.78 -20.03 7.97
N ALA A 98 3.05 -18.73 8.16
CA ALA A 98 2.43 -17.89 9.18
C ALA A 98 1.06 -17.29 8.74
N ALA A 99 0.58 -17.57 7.52
CA ALA A 99 -0.67 -16.99 7.01
C ALA A 99 -1.90 -17.72 7.56
N GLY A 100 -2.71 -17.00 8.34
CA GLY A 100 -3.96 -17.52 8.91
C GLY A 100 -5.18 -17.38 7.97
N PRO A 101 -6.39 -17.78 8.41
CA PRO A 101 -7.63 -17.64 7.63
C PRO A 101 -7.93 -16.19 7.22
N SER A 102 -7.63 -15.23 8.10
CA SER A 102 -7.77 -13.80 7.84
C SER A 102 -6.80 -13.31 6.75
N SER A 103 -5.57 -13.85 6.69
CA SER A 103 -4.63 -13.59 5.59
C SER A 103 -5.18 -14.02 4.22
N LEU A 104 -5.93 -15.12 4.15
CA LEU A 104 -6.58 -15.56 2.91
C LEU A 104 -7.68 -14.59 2.46
N VAL A 105 -8.47 -14.07 3.40
CA VAL A 105 -9.50 -13.05 3.10
C VAL A 105 -8.84 -11.77 2.57
N LEU A 106 -7.76 -11.32 3.23
CA LEU A 106 -6.99 -10.15 2.81
C LEU A 106 -6.36 -10.35 1.43
N LEU A 107 -5.79 -11.53 1.15
CA LEU A 107 -5.21 -11.88 -0.15
C LEU A 107 -6.28 -11.91 -1.24
N ALA A 108 -7.42 -12.56 -0.99
CA ALA A 108 -8.53 -12.63 -1.95
C ALA A 108 -9.08 -11.23 -2.27
N GLY A 109 -9.24 -10.38 -1.25
CA GLY A 109 -9.64 -8.99 -1.43
C GLY A 109 -8.63 -8.20 -2.25
N THR A 110 -7.33 -8.37 -1.99
CA THR A 110 -6.25 -7.73 -2.75
C THR A 110 -6.26 -8.16 -4.22
N ALA A 111 -6.34 -9.47 -4.48
CA ALA A 111 -6.42 -9.99 -5.84
C ALA A 111 -7.65 -9.46 -6.59
N PHE A 112 -8.79 -9.37 -5.92
CA PHE A 112 -10.00 -8.79 -6.50
C PHE A 112 -9.84 -7.30 -6.81
N MET A 113 -9.26 -6.51 -5.89
CA MET A 113 -8.97 -5.10 -6.12
C MET A 113 -8.00 -4.89 -7.29
N SER A 114 -6.95 -5.70 -7.39
CA SER A 114 -6.01 -5.67 -8.52
C SER A 114 -6.69 -6.02 -9.85
N ALA A 115 -7.62 -6.97 -9.85
CA ALA A 115 -8.41 -7.31 -11.04
C ALA A 115 -9.32 -6.14 -11.46
N VAL A 116 -10.01 -5.50 -10.52
CA VAL A 116 -10.83 -4.30 -10.78
C VAL A 116 -9.98 -3.18 -11.37
N LEU A 117 -8.79 -2.93 -10.81
CA LEU A 117 -7.85 -1.95 -11.34
C LEU A 117 -7.42 -2.28 -12.78
N ALA A 118 -7.06 -3.54 -13.05
CA ALA A 118 -6.68 -3.99 -14.39
C ALA A 118 -7.81 -3.81 -15.40
N ILE A 119 -9.05 -4.16 -15.01
CA ILE A 119 -10.24 -3.95 -15.84
C ILE A 119 -10.46 -2.44 -16.09
N GLY A 120 -10.31 -1.59 -15.07
CA GLY A 120 -10.42 -0.14 -15.22
C GLY A 120 -9.43 0.43 -16.23
N LEU A 121 -8.18 -0.05 -16.18
CA LEU A 121 -7.14 0.32 -17.15
C LEU A 121 -7.46 -0.18 -18.58
N LEU A 122 -8.07 -1.36 -18.73
CA LEU A 122 -8.49 -1.92 -20.02
C LEU A 122 -9.70 -1.19 -20.61
N VAL A 123 -10.72 -0.90 -19.79
CA VAL A 123 -11.92 -0.15 -20.19
C VAL A 123 -11.58 1.30 -20.54
N ARG A 124 -10.50 1.83 -19.93
CA ARG A 124 -9.88 3.12 -20.26
C ARG A 124 -10.88 4.27 -20.20
N ASP A 125 -11.61 4.34 -19.10
CA ASP A 125 -12.61 5.39 -18.89
C ASP A 125 -11.95 6.78 -18.91
N ARG A 126 -12.56 7.74 -19.62
CA ARG A 126 -11.97 9.05 -19.91
C ARG A 126 -12.70 10.21 -19.22
N ARG A 127 -13.68 9.94 -18.36
CA ARG A 127 -14.48 10.99 -17.72
C ARG A 127 -14.71 10.72 -16.24
N GLY A 128 -14.29 11.67 -15.40
CA GLY A 128 -14.61 11.70 -13.97
C GLY A 128 -13.87 10.66 -13.13
N ILE A 129 -14.47 10.31 -11.99
CA ILE A 129 -14.03 9.18 -11.16
C ILE A 129 -14.59 7.92 -11.84
N GLY A 130 -13.73 7.09 -12.42
CA GLY A 130 -14.16 5.82 -13.03
C GLY A 130 -14.73 4.86 -11.99
N PHE A 131 -15.38 3.78 -12.45
CA PHE A 131 -16.03 2.81 -11.57
C PHE A 131 -15.04 2.22 -10.54
N GLU A 132 -13.76 2.14 -10.87
CA GLU A 132 -12.68 1.70 -10.00
C GLU A 132 -12.53 2.59 -8.75
N GLY A 133 -12.79 3.90 -8.88
CA GLY A 133 -12.67 4.86 -7.78
C GLY A 133 -13.72 4.69 -6.68
N VAL A 134 -14.83 4.01 -6.98
CA VAL A 134 -15.86 3.64 -6.00
C VAL A 134 -15.72 2.17 -5.59
N THR A 135 -15.44 1.30 -6.56
CA THR A 135 -15.38 -0.15 -6.34
C THR A 135 -14.20 -0.55 -5.46
N ILE A 136 -13.01 0.01 -5.69
CA ILE A 136 -11.80 -0.36 -4.94
C ILE A 136 -11.94 -0.01 -3.44
N PRO A 137 -12.33 1.21 -3.04
CA PRO A 137 -12.54 1.53 -1.62
C PRO A 137 -13.64 0.66 -0.98
N GLY A 138 -14.72 0.37 -1.71
CA GLY A 138 -15.80 -0.48 -1.22
C GLY A 138 -15.34 -1.91 -0.93
N VAL A 139 -14.58 -2.51 -1.86
CA VAL A 139 -13.97 -3.83 -1.67
C VAL A 139 -13.00 -3.81 -0.50
N TYR A 140 -12.12 -2.81 -0.42
CA TYR A 140 -11.13 -2.67 0.67
C TYR A 140 -11.80 -2.70 2.05
N LEU A 141 -12.83 -1.88 2.26
CA LEU A 141 -13.58 -1.84 3.52
C LEU A 141 -14.30 -3.16 3.81
N GLY A 142 -14.89 -3.79 2.78
CA GLY A 142 -15.52 -5.10 2.89
C GLY A 142 -14.53 -6.20 3.30
N THR A 143 -13.34 -6.21 2.70
CA THR A 143 -12.27 -7.16 3.02
C THR A 143 -11.79 -7.01 4.47
N ILE A 144 -11.62 -5.78 4.95
CA ILE A 144 -11.25 -5.52 6.35
C ILE A 144 -12.33 -6.00 7.30
N GLY A 145 -13.60 -5.67 7.02
CA GLY A 145 -14.73 -6.10 7.83
C GLY A 145 -14.82 -7.63 7.92
N LEU A 146 -14.69 -8.31 6.79
CA LEU A 146 -14.68 -9.77 6.72
C LEU A 146 -13.47 -10.36 7.46
N ALA A 147 -12.26 -9.79 7.32
CA ALA A 147 -11.07 -10.26 8.02
C ALA A 147 -11.17 -10.08 9.54
N ILE A 148 -11.85 -9.03 10.02
CA ILE A 148 -12.12 -8.81 11.44
C ILE A 148 -13.17 -9.80 11.99
N VAL A 149 -14.12 -10.24 11.18
CA VAL A 149 -15.19 -11.17 11.57
C VAL A 149 -14.75 -12.63 11.44
N ALA A 150 -13.93 -12.97 10.44
CA ALA A 150 -13.42 -14.31 10.17
C ALA A 150 -12.28 -14.75 11.13
N ARG A 151 -12.16 -14.09 12.29
CA ARG A 151 -11.23 -14.43 13.36
C ARG A 151 -11.53 -15.81 13.95
#